data_AF-A0A183FVF8-F1
#
_entry.id   AF-A0A183FVF8-F1
#
_cell.length_a   1.000
_cell.length_b   1.000
_cell.length_c   1.000
_cell.angle_alpha   90.00
_cell.angle_beta   90.00
_cell.angle_gamma   90.00
#
_symmetry.space_group_name_H-M   'P 1'
#
loop_
_entity.id
_entity.type
_entity.pdbx_description
1 polymer ?
#
loop_
_entity_poly.entity_id
_entity_poly.type
_entity_poly.pdbx_seq_one_letter_code
_entity_poly.pdbx_strand_id
1 'polypeptide(L)'
;MLEFLLLVALADRSVAAESLPAFSVTNEELLDISKKLRDADDNKAQPSQIRLNYQEHTNTHDMTDNAKLFSEVDSSLFDRPSYKQFLALTDNFYRETGREEPRVSVQEDQLETNAFLSTIMDSRPWELLYEFLQKKARLCWGCPLDTAIRDAICNDTDLRSLSEDPAAAVRNMFLIVALFV
;
A
#
# COMPACT_ATOMS: atom_id res chain seq x y z
N MET A 1 -24.12 -42.74 -33.01
CA MET A 1 -24.42 -41.43 -32.38
C MET A 1 -23.28 -41.16 -31.43
N LEU A 2 -22.09 -40.82 -31.91
CA LEU A 2 -21.70 -39.61 -32.65
C LEU A 2 -21.85 -38.35 -31.78
N GLU A 3 -20.68 -37.77 -31.47
CA GLU A 3 -20.39 -36.38 -31.11
C GLU A 3 -20.77 -35.88 -29.72
N PHE A 4 -19.77 -35.73 -28.85
CA PHE A 4 -19.37 -34.40 -28.38
C PHE A 4 -17.88 -34.43 -28.02
N LEU A 5 -17.08 -34.13 -29.04
CA LEU A 5 -15.71 -33.66 -28.91
C LEU A 5 -15.79 -32.27 -28.26
N LEU A 6 -15.32 -32.11 -27.03
CA LEU A 6 -14.83 -30.81 -26.59
C LEU A 6 -13.53 -31.04 -25.80
N LEU A 7 -12.44 -30.73 -26.49
CA LEU A 7 -11.09 -30.62 -25.98
C LEU A 7 -11.09 -29.75 -24.71
N VAL A 8 -10.92 -30.37 -23.55
CA VAL A 8 -10.30 -29.67 -22.40
C VAL A 8 -8.85 -29.50 -22.78
N ALA A 9 -8.55 -28.41 -23.49
CA ALA A 9 -7.19 -27.93 -23.59
C ALA A 9 -6.74 -27.66 -22.16
N LEU A 10 -5.88 -28.53 -21.65
CA LEU A 10 -5.00 -28.26 -20.52
C LEU A 10 -4.15 -27.06 -20.95
N ALA A 11 -4.69 -25.86 -20.78
CA ALA A 11 -3.89 -24.67 -20.69
C ALA A 11 -3.23 -24.75 -19.31
N ASP A 12 -2.12 -25.49 -19.23
CA ASP A 12 -1.08 -25.20 -18.26
C ASP A 12 -0.67 -23.75 -18.53
N ARG A 13 -1.36 -22.80 -17.88
CA ARG A 13 -0.80 -21.47 -17.67
C ARG A 13 0.39 -21.70 -16.75
N SER A 14 1.54 -21.94 -17.38
CA SER A 14 2.83 -21.64 -16.78
C SER A 14 2.72 -20.21 -16.26
N VAL A 15 2.49 -20.09 -14.95
CA VAL A 15 2.75 -18.85 -14.22
C VAL A 15 4.27 -18.73 -14.26
N ALA A 16 4.78 -18.18 -15.36
CA ALA A 16 6.16 -17.76 -15.42
C ALA A 16 6.29 -16.72 -14.31
N ALA A 17 6.94 -17.11 -13.20
CA ALA A 17 7.23 -16.21 -12.11
C ALA A 17 7.92 -14.98 -12.72
N GLU A 18 7.26 -13.84 -12.60
CA GLU A 18 7.72 -12.58 -13.15
C GLU A 18 8.95 -12.16 -12.34
N SER A 19 10.13 -12.54 -12.81
CA SER A 19 11.38 -12.21 -12.14
C SER A 19 11.78 -10.79 -12.51
N LEU A 20 11.69 -9.89 -11.54
CA LEU A 20 12.25 -8.55 -11.69
C LEU A 20 13.77 -8.68 -11.92
N PRO A 21 14.32 -8.02 -12.96
CA PRO A 21 15.75 -8.05 -13.20
C PRO A 21 16.47 -7.47 -11.98
N ALA A 22 17.56 -8.12 -11.56
CA ALA A 22 18.35 -7.62 -10.44
C ALA A 22 18.86 -6.20 -10.75
N PHE A 23 18.50 -5.24 -9.91
CA PHE A 23 19.00 -3.88 -9.96
C PHE A 23 19.71 -3.54 -8.65
N SER A 24 20.72 -2.67 -8.73
CA SER A 24 21.48 -2.23 -7.56
C SER A 24 21.12 -0.79 -7.23
N VAL A 25 20.93 -0.50 -5.95
CA VAL A 25 20.66 0.85 -5.42
C VAL A 25 21.64 1.13 -4.29
N THR A 26 22.31 2.28 -4.32
CA THR A 26 23.23 2.67 -3.24
C THR A 26 22.51 3.41 -2.11
N ASN A 27 23.14 3.50 -0.94
CA ASN A 27 22.58 4.23 0.20
C ASN A 27 22.41 5.72 -0.09
N GLU A 28 23.31 6.31 -0.89
CA GLU A 28 23.24 7.70 -1.30
C GLU A 28 22.03 7.95 -2.21
N GLU A 29 21.74 7.02 -3.12
CA GLU A 29 20.55 7.07 -3.97
C GLU A 29 19.26 6.93 -3.14
N LEU A 30 19.24 6.01 -2.15
CA LEU A 30 18.11 5.87 -1.23
C LEU A 30 17.89 7.13 -0.38
N LEU A 31 18.97 7.75 0.10
CA LEU A 31 18.90 9.00 0.85
C LEU A 31 18.42 10.17 -0.01
N ASP A 32 18.85 10.25 -1.26
CA ASP A 32 18.40 11.29 -2.20
C ASP A 32 16.92 11.13 -2.56
N ILE A 33 16.48 9.92 -2.93
CA ILE A 33 15.08 9.70 -3.29
C ILE A 33 14.15 9.87 -2.09
N SER A 34 14.50 9.38 -0.89
CA SER A 34 13.69 9.57 0.31
C SER A 34 13.43 11.05 0.63
N LYS A 35 14.45 11.92 0.50
CA LYS A 35 14.28 13.37 0.65
C LYS A 35 13.35 13.95 -0.40
N LYS A 36 13.53 13.58 -1.68
CA LYS A 36 12.68 14.04 -2.78
C LYS A 36 11.22 13.65 -2.58
N LEU A 37 10.96 12.41 -2.15
CA LEU A 37 9.62 11.91 -1.86
C LEU A 37 9.00 12.67 -0.69
N ARG A 38 9.76 12.89 0.40
CA ARG A 38 9.32 13.68 1.55
C ARG A 38 8.98 15.12 1.16
N ASP A 39 9.80 15.74 0.31
CA ASP A 39 9.61 17.12 -0.14
C ASP A 39 8.39 17.25 -1.06
N ALA A 40 8.20 16.29 -1.97
CA ALA A 40 7.11 16.23 -2.94
C ALA A 40 5.75 15.82 -2.35
N ASP A 41 5.73 15.33 -1.12
CA ASP A 41 4.49 14.98 -0.45
C ASP A 41 3.73 16.24 0.00
N ASP A 42 2.84 16.71 -0.87
CA ASP A 42 1.91 17.82 -0.60
C ASP A 42 0.77 17.39 0.35
N ASN A 43 0.53 16.08 0.47
CA ASN A 43 -0.50 15.54 1.35
C ASN A 43 -0.02 15.42 2.79
N LYS A 44 1.29 15.52 3.09
CA LYS A 44 1.78 15.46 4.48
C LYS A 44 1.11 16.48 5.39
N ALA A 45 0.90 16.09 6.63
CA ALA A 45 0.51 17.01 7.68
C ALA A 45 1.62 18.05 7.91
N GLN A 46 1.21 19.32 7.97
CA GLN A 46 2.15 20.40 8.28
C GLN A 46 2.48 20.39 9.78
N PRO A 47 3.65 20.91 10.21
CA PRO A 47 4.05 20.90 11.62
C PRO A 47 3.03 21.55 12.58
N SER A 48 2.21 22.49 12.10
CA SER A 48 1.16 23.15 12.89
C SER A 48 -0.13 22.33 13.02
N GLN A 49 -0.30 21.28 12.20
CA GLN A 49 -1.53 20.49 12.11
C GLN A 49 -1.54 19.29 13.08
N ILE A 50 -0.41 18.97 13.70
CA ILE A 50 -0.29 17.89 14.68
C ILE A 50 0.44 18.42 15.92
N ARG A 51 -0.18 18.23 17.09
CA ARG A 51 0.45 18.48 18.39
C ARG A 51 0.65 17.17 19.13
N LEU A 52 1.91 16.84 19.38
CA LEU A 52 2.29 15.66 20.15
C LEU A 52 2.53 16.03 21.62
N ASN A 53 2.09 15.14 22.50
CA ASN A 53 2.49 15.08 23.90
C ASN A 53 3.38 13.85 24.06
N TYR A 54 4.70 14.07 24.03
CA TYR A 54 5.69 13.01 24.21
C TYR A 54 5.72 12.44 25.63
N GLN A 55 5.03 13.10 26.57
CA GLN A 55 4.95 12.71 27.97
C GLN A 55 6.36 12.60 28.62
N GLU A 56 6.44 11.87 29.72
CA GLU A 56 7.69 11.56 30.40
C GLU A 56 8.31 10.27 29.84
N HIS A 57 9.55 9.99 30.24
CA HIS A 57 10.21 8.76 29.83
C HIS A 57 9.54 7.57 30.52
N THR A 58 9.15 6.57 29.75
CA THR A 58 8.69 5.29 30.28
C THR A 58 9.86 4.31 30.39
N ASN A 59 9.85 3.47 31.41
CA ASN A 59 10.68 2.28 31.53
C ASN A 59 9.80 1.02 31.63
N THR A 60 10.39 -0.17 31.43
CA THR A 60 9.67 -1.45 31.43
C THR A 60 8.97 -1.81 32.75
N HIS A 61 9.26 -1.09 33.84
CA HIS A 61 8.65 -1.27 35.15
C HIS A 61 7.62 -0.18 35.52
N ASP A 62 7.39 0.80 34.64
CA ASP A 62 6.40 1.83 34.88
C ASP A 62 4.99 1.27 34.71
N MET A 63 4.25 1.25 35.81
CA MET A 63 2.86 0.77 35.88
C MET A 63 1.85 1.87 35.59
N THR A 64 2.31 3.12 35.39
CA THR A 64 1.46 4.28 35.12
C THR A 64 1.36 4.49 33.61
N ASP A 65 0.19 4.23 33.05
CA ASP A 65 -0.08 4.46 31.65
C ASP A 65 -0.51 5.91 31.39
N ASN A 66 0.36 6.68 30.74
CA ASN A 66 -0.01 7.93 30.12
C ASN A 66 -0.15 7.64 28.60
N ALA A 67 -1.33 7.27 28.10
CA ALA A 67 -1.45 6.76 26.72
C ALA A 67 -1.73 7.81 25.63
N LYS A 68 -1.84 9.11 25.95
CA LYS A 68 -2.27 10.13 24.98
C LYS A 68 -1.08 10.83 24.30
N LEU A 69 -0.61 10.26 23.19
CA LEU A 69 0.47 10.84 22.35
C LEU A 69 -0.04 12.02 21.50
N PHE A 70 -1.20 11.89 20.87
CA PHE A 70 -1.78 12.98 20.07
C PHE A 70 -2.62 13.89 20.96
N SER A 71 -2.14 15.10 21.19
CA SER A 71 -2.90 16.12 21.92
C SER A 71 -3.95 16.76 21.03
N GLU A 72 -3.55 17.11 19.81
CA GLU A 72 -4.40 17.76 18.80
C GLU A 72 -3.99 17.24 17.42
N VAL A 73 -4.99 17.02 16.57
CA VAL A 73 -4.84 16.75 15.15
C VAL A 73 -5.86 17.64 14.44
N ASP A 74 -5.39 18.45 13.49
CA ASP A 74 -6.25 19.30 12.68
C ASP A 74 -7.22 18.45 11.86
N SER A 75 -8.51 18.63 12.08
CA SER A 75 -9.54 17.82 11.45
C SER A 75 -9.60 18.00 9.94
N SER A 76 -9.09 19.12 9.41
CA SER A 76 -9.02 19.35 7.95
C SER A 76 -8.12 18.34 7.22
N LEU A 77 -7.22 17.66 7.94
CA LEU A 77 -6.44 16.55 7.38
C LEU A 77 -7.35 15.39 6.96
N PHE A 78 -8.44 15.14 7.70
CA PHE A 78 -9.36 14.04 7.41
C PHE A 78 -10.27 14.32 6.20
N ASP A 79 -10.33 15.56 5.74
CA ASP A 79 -11.05 15.94 4.51
C ASP A 79 -10.21 15.70 3.25
N ARG A 80 -8.88 15.52 3.39
CA ARG A 80 -8.01 15.22 2.25
C ARG A 80 -8.34 13.83 1.70
N PRO A 81 -8.44 13.65 0.36
CA PRO A 81 -8.83 12.37 -0.24
C PRO A 81 -7.99 11.18 0.23
N SER A 82 -6.67 11.33 0.31
CA SER A 82 -5.75 10.26 0.73
C SER A 82 -6.03 9.78 2.16
N TYR A 83 -6.17 10.71 3.12
CA TYR A 83 -6.50 10.37 4.51
C TYR A 83 -7.89 9.77 4.63
N LYS A 84 -8.88 10.37 3.96
CA LYS A 84 -10.27 9.91 4.03
C LYS A 84 -10.42 8.47 3.50
N GLN A 85 -9.81 8.18 2.36
CA GLN A 85 -9.85 6.86 1.75
C GLN A 85 -9.02 5.84 2.55
N PHE A 86 -7.87 6.25 3.08
CA PHE A 86 -7.09 5.39 3.97
C PHE A 86 -7.86 5.02 5.23
N LEU A 87 -8.55 5.98 5.85
CA LEU A 87 -9.39 5.72 7.02
C LEU A 87 -10.54 4.76 6.70
N ALA A 88 -11.23 4.95 5.58
CA ALA A 88 -12.29 4.04 5.12
C ALA A 88 -11.76 2.60 5.01
N LEU A 89 -10.64 2.42 4.30
CA LEU A 89 -9.99 1.12 4.18
C LEU A 89 -9.62 0.49 5.51
N THR A 90 -9.04 1.26 6.43
CA THR A 90 -8.62 0.72 7.73
C THR A 90 -9.80 0.39 8.64
N ASP A 91 -10.97 1.01 8.44
CA ASP A 91 -12.18 0.73 9.24
C ASP A 91 -12.86 -0.59 8.83
N ASN A 92 -12.49 -1.16 7.68
CA ASN A 92 -12.91 -2.49 7.26
C ASN A 92 -12.39 -3.60 8.17
N PHE A 93 -11.40 -3.34 9.02
CA PHE A 93 -10.77 -4.34 9.89
C PHE A 93 -11.22 -4.19 11.34
N TYR A 94 -11.21 -5.28 12.09
CA TYR A 94 -11.42 -5.23 13.53
C TYR A 94 -10.11 -4.85 14.21
N ARG A 95 -10.19 -4.08 15.30
CA ARG A 95 -8.98 -3.79 16.11
C ARG A 95 -8.60 -4.99 16.97
N GLU A 96 -9.59 -5.78 17.35
CA GLU A 96 -9.43 -7.04 18.04
C GLU A 96 -9.11 -8.20 17.07
N THR A 97 -8.24 -9.11 17.49
CA THR A 97 -7.90 -10.31 16.71
C THR A 97 -8.95 -11.41 16.87
N GLY A 98 -8.91 -12.42 15.99
CA GLY A 98 -9.74 -13.62 16.11
C GLY A 98 -11.16 -13.48 15.53
N ARG A 99 -11.39 -12.44 14.72
CA ARG A 99 -12.63 -12.25 13.95
C ARG A 99 -12.32 -12.38 12.47
N GLU A 100 -13.29 -12.82 11.70
CA GLU A 100 -13.20 -12.85 10.23
C GLU A 100 -13.20 -11.41 9.70
N GLU A 101 -12.31 -11.16 8.74
CA GLU A 101 -12.07 -9.85 8.12
C GLU A 101 -12.03 -10.01 6.58
N PRO A 102 -12.41 -8.98 5.80
CA PRO A 102 -12.91 -7.67 6.23
C PRO A 102 -14.36 -7.68 6.73
N ARG A 103 -14.75 -6.62 7.43
CA ARG A 103 -16.09 -6.35 7.99
C ARG A 103 -17.15 -6.02 6.94
N VAL A 104 -16.69 -5.70 5.74
CA VAL A 104 -17.48 -5.25 4.61
C VAL A 104 -17.56 -6.33 3.53
N SER A 105 -18.42 -6.12 2.53
CA SER A 105 -18.47 -7.03 1.39
C SER A 105 -17.18 -6.98 0.56
N VAL A 106 -16.85 -8.07 -0.14
CA VAL A 106 -15.70 -8.12 -1.07
C VAL A 106 -15.77 -6.99 -2.11
N GLN A 107 -16.97 -6.64 -2.56
CA GLN A 107 -17.15 -5.56 -3.53
C GLN A 107 -16.82 -4.18 -2.95
N GLU A 108 -17.21 -3.92 -1.70
CA GLU A 108 -16.93 -2.67 -1.00
C GLU A 108 -15.44 -2.52 -0.70
N ASP A 109 -14.81 -3.57 -0.18
CA ASP A 109 -13.37 -3.61 0.07
C ASP A 109 -12.55 -3.34 -1.20
N GLN A 110 -12.95 -3.95 -2.33
CA GLN A 110 -12.31 -3.71 -3.62
C GLN A 110 -12.48 -2.26 -4.11
N LEU A 111 -13.67 -1.68 -3.95
CA LEU A 111 -13.95 -0.31 -4.38
C LEU A 111 -13.13 0.70 -3.58
N GLU A 112 -13.04 0.52 -2.27
CA GLU A 112 -12.25 1.37 -1.40
C GLU A 112 -10.75 1.21 -1.67
N THR A 113 -10.29 -0.02 -1.92
CA THR A 113 -8.90 -0.32 -2.28
C THR A 113 -8.52 0.39 -3.57
N ASN A 114 -9.35 0.26 -4.60
CA ASN A 114 -9.12 0.90 -5.90
C ASN A 114 -9.13 2.43 -5.78
N ALA A 115 -10.04 3.01 -5.01
CA ALA A 115 -10.11 4.46 -4.80
C ALA A 115 -8.85 5.00 -4.12
N PHE A 116 -8.37 4.33 -3.07
CA PHE A 116 -7.14 4.69 -2.36
C PHE A 116 -5.92 4.56 -3.26
N LEU A 117 -5.75 3.40 -3.92
CA LEU A 117 -4.61 3.15 -4.80
C LEU A 117 -4.56 4.17 -5.95
N SER A 118 -5.69 4.48 -6.58
CA SER A 118 -5.76 5.52 -7.62
C SER A 118 -5.24 6.86 -7.09
N THR A 119 -5.69 7.28 -5.90
CA THR A 119 -5.30 8.56 -5.31
C THR A 119 -3.80 8.61 -4.95
N ILE A 120 -3.24 7.50 -4.45
CA ILE A 120 -1.81 7.42 -4.16
C ILE A 120 -0.99 7.38 -5.44
N MET A 121 -1.43 6.65 -6.46
CA MET A 121 -0.72 6.58 -7.75
C MET A 121 -0.72 7.89 -8.51
N ASP A 122 -1.77 8.71 -8.35
CA ASP A 122 -1.84 10.06 -8.93
C ASP A 122 -1.02 11.09 -8.14
N SER A 123 -0.41 10.70 -7.01
CA SER A 123 0.36 11.62 -6.17
C SER A 123 1.77 11.86 -6.71
N ARG A 124 2.29 13.07 -6.45
CA ARG A 124 3.65 13.45 -6.85
C ARG A 124 4.76 12.58 -6.26
N PRO A 125 4.70 12.12 -4.98
CA PRO A 125 5.65 11.15 -4.47
C PRO A 125 5.66 9.85 -5.29
N TRP A 126 4.50 9.34 -5.69
CA TRP A 126 4.43 8.12 -6.49
C TRP A 126 5.05 8.31 -7.88
N GLU A 127 4.77 9.42 -8.55
CA GLU A 127 5.40 9.77 -9.84
C GLU A 127 6.94 9.72 -9.74
N LEU A 128 7.52 10.36 -8.72
CA LEU A 128 8.97 10.36 -8.49
C LEU A 128 9.53 8.98 -8.17
N LEU A 129 8.84 8.21 -7.32
CA LEU A 129 9.24 6.84 -6.97
C LEU A 129 9.22 5.96 -8.22
N TYR A 130 8.17 6.07 -9.01
CA TYR A 130 8.00 5.27 -10.22
C TYR A 130 9.06 5.61 -11.27
N GLU A 131 9.36 6.89 -11.50
CA GLU A 131 10.48 7.29 -12.36
C GLU A 131 11.82 6.72 -11.88
N PHE A 132 12.06 6.75 -10.57
CA PHE A 132 13.27 6.19 -9.97
C PHE A 132 13.36 4.68 -10.23
N LEU A 133 12.27 3.94 -9.98
CA LEU A 133 12.21 2.49 -10.21
C LEU A 133 12.37 2.15 -11.70
N GLN A 134 11.76 2.91 -12.61
CA GLN A 134 11.96 2.73 -14.05
C GLN A 134 13.44 2.84 -14.45
N LYS A 135 14.12 3.87 -13.97
CA LYS A 135 15.55 4.10 -14.26
C LYS A 135 16.44 2.96 -13.75
N LYS A 136 16.10 2.37 -12.59
CA LYS A 136 16.91 1.32 -11.94
C LYS A 136 16.60 -0.08 -12.45
N ALA A 137 15.32 -0.43 -12.55
CA ALA A 137 14.87 -1.77 -12.87
C ALA A 137 14.54 -1.97 -14.37
N ARG A 138 14.74 -0.95 -15.21
CA ARG A 138 14.36 -0.97 -16.65
C ARG A 138 12.90 -1.37 -16.86
N LEU A 139 12.02 -0.95 -15.97
CA LEU A 139 10.57 -1.09 -16.18
C LEU A 139 10.23 -0.26 -17.43
N CYS A 140 9.86 -0.91 -18.53
CA CYS A 140 9.57 -0.23 -19.79
C CYS A 140 8.14 0.30 -19.83
N TRP A 141 7.99 1.61 -20.01
CA TRP A 141 6.72 2.26 -20.36
C TRP A 141 6.12 1.64 -21.63
N GLY A 142 4.85 1.22 -21.57
CA GLY A 142 4.14 0.69 -22.74
C GLY A 142 4.54 -0.72 -23.18
N CYS A 143 5.30 -1.47 -22.37
CA CYS A 143 5.40 -2.92 -22.55
C CYS A 143 4.08 -3.61 -22.16
N PRO A 144 3.75 -4.80 -22.69
CA PRO A 144 2.54 -5.55 -22.30
C PRO A 144 2.41 -5.76 -20.77
N LEU A 145 3.56 -5.75 -20.09
CA LEU A 145 3.72 -5.79 -18.63
C LEU A 145 3.15 -4.57 -17.89
N ASP A 146 2.98 -3.42 -18.55
CA ASP A 146 2.49 -2.17 -17.96
C ASP A 146 0.97 -2.21 -17.79
N THR A 147 0.25 -2.73 -18.79
CA THR A 147 -1.14 -3.19 -18.61
C THR A 147 -1.21 -4.33 -17.63
N ALA A 148 -0.30 -5.32 -17.66
CA ALA A 148 -0.39 -6.46 -16.75
C ALA A 148 -0.13 -6.09 -15.28
N ILE A 149 0.79 -5.17 -14.94
CA ILE A 149 1.05 -4.72 -13.58
C ILE A 149 -0.03 -3.74 -13.12
N ARG A 150 -0.47 -2.82 -13.98
CA ARG A 150 -1.62 -1.96 -13.65
C ARG A 150 -2.89 -2.79 -13.50
N ASP A 151 -3.13 -3.79 -14.35
CA ASP A 151 -4.27 -4.69 -14.27
C ASP A 151 -4.07 -5.78 -13.19
N ALA A 152 -2.85 -6.13 -12.79
CA ALA A 152 -2.60 -7.00 -11.63
C ALA A 152 -2.66 -6.23 -10.30
N ILE A 153 -2.42 -4.93 -10.30
CA ILE A 153 -2.61 -4.10 -9.09
C ILE A 153 -4.07 -3.62 -9.00
N CYS A 154 -4.72 -3.31 -10.11
CA CYS A 154 -6.06 -2.72 -10.14
C CYS A 154 -7.19 -3.71 -10.48
N ASN A 155 -6.88 -4.85 -11.10
CA ASN A 155 -7.86 -5.84 -11.60
C ASN A 155 -7.63 -7.25 -11.00
N ASP A 156 -6.65 -7.42 -10.11
CA ASP A 156 -6.45 -8.68 -9.43
C ASP A 156 -7.49 -8.84 -8.32
N THR A 157 -8.59 -9.50 -8.67
CA THR A 157 -9.52 -10.16 -7.75
C THR A 157 -8.83 -11.16 -6.80
N ASP A 158 -7.52 -11.37 -6.92
CA ASP A 158 -6.73 -12.44 -6.31
C ASP A 158 -5.43 -11.94 -5.63
N LEU A 159 -5.41 -10.73 -5.05
CA LEU A 159 -4.46 -10.36 -3.98
C LEU A 159 -4.46 -11.36 -2.80
N ARG A 160 -5.43 -12.28 -2.76
CA ARG A 160 -5.48 -13.49 -1.93
C ARG A 160 -4.30 -14.44 -2.14
N SER A 161 -3.68 -14.47 -3.31
CA SER A 161 -2.56 -15.38 -3.62
C SER A 161 -1.19 -14.89 -3.13
N LEU A 162 -1.05 -13.59 -2.81
CA LEU A 162 0.08 -13.05 -2.04
C LEU A 162 -0.16 -13.11 -0.52
N SER A 163 -1.34 -13.58 -0.09
CA SER A 163 -1.72 -13.74 1.31
C SER A 163 -2.17 -15.18 1.61
N GLU A 164 -1.24 -16.15 1.59
CA GLU A 164 -1.41 -17.29 2.49
C GLU A 164 -1.22 -16.90 3.97
N ASP A 165 -0.82 -15.64 4.21
CA ASP A 165 -0.83 -14.99 5.52
C ASP A 165 -1.35 -13.54 5.39
N PRO A 166 -2.58 -13.22 5.82
CA PRO A 166 -3.12 -11.86 5.80
C PRO A 166 -2.27 -10.88 6.64
N ALA A 167 -1.47 -11.36 7.60
CA ALA A 167 -0.52 -10.53 8.33
C ALA A 167 0.71 -10.13 7.48
N ALA A 168 1.05 -10.89 6.44
CA ALA A 168 2.19 -10.61 5.56
C ALA A 168 1.87 -9.54 4.51
N ALA A 169 0.65 -9.54 3.97
CA ALA A 169 0.18 -8.50 3.03
C ALA A 169 0.11 -7.13 3.71
N VAL A 170 -0.44 -7.08 4.93
CA VAL A 170 -0.46 -5.85 5.74
C VAL A 170 0.96 -5.46 6.16
N ARG A 171 1.87 -6.39 6.47
CA ARG A 171 3.29 -6.07 6.77
C ARG A 171 4.05 -5.49 5.58
N ASN A 172 3.86 -6.02 4.38
CA ASN A 172 4.51 -5.50 3.17
C ASN A 172 3.89 -4.18 2.70
N MET A 173 2.59 -3.98 2.91
CA MET A 173 1.91 -2.70 2.66
C MET A 173 2.29 -1.64 3.72
N PHE A 174 2.43 -2.04 4.99
CA PHE A 174 2.95 -1.15 6.06
C PHE A 174 4.40 -0.73 5.80
N LEU A 175 5.24 -1.59 5.21
CA LEU A 175 6.62 -1.20 4.88
C LEU A 175 6.70 -0.10 3.81
N ILE A 176 5.71 -0.02 2.92
CA ILE A 176 5.66 1.03 1.90
C ILE A 176 5.02 2.30 2.49
N VAL A 177 3.98 2.19 3.33
CA VAL A 177 3.30 3.35 3.93
C VAL A 177 4.06 3.95 5.13
N ALA A 178 4.71 3.12 5.97
CA ALA A 178 5.45 3.57 7.16
C ALA A 178 6.80 4.24 6.84
N LEU A 179 7.24 4.22 5.58
CA LEU A 179 8.36 5.05 5.14
C LEU A 179 7.93 6.48 4.79
N PHE A 180 6.63 6.79 4.77
CA PHE A 180 6.10 8.10 4.34
C PHE A 180 5.09 8.75 5.30
N VAL A 181 4.93 8.24 6.52
CA VAL A 181 4.22 8.93 7.62
C VAL A 181 5.20 9.27 8.73
#